data_AF-A0A2E0R903-F1
#
_entry.id   AF-A0A2E0R903-F1
#
_cell.length_a   1.000
_cell.length_b   1.000
_cell.length_c   1.000
_cell.angle_alpha   90.00
_cell.angle_beta   90.00
_cell.angle_gamma   90.00
#
_symmetry.space_group_name_H-M   'P 1'
#
loop_
_entity.id
_entity.type
_entity.pdbx_description
1 polymer ?
#
loop_
_entity_poly.entity_id
_entity_poly.type
_entity_poly.pdbx_seq_one_letter_code
_entity_poly.pdbx_strand_id
1 'polypeptide(L)'
;MTVQNTKLDTSQYTGSSVFIRLEPKSVMTEGVAYIAHEMKAHWLVHDIDVFIRNYVLTQCEKGSGGFFVVTLKKDGDKGATLTFEDGNGEFYFMHPYEYTSFDFSRVDDEKLTLWVQENGIYSYTIFLPSEY
;
A
#
# COMPACT_ATOMS: atom_id res chain seq x y z
N MET A 1 28.63 -9.33 12.97
CA MET A 1 27.73 -8.34 13.60
C MET A 1 26.32 -8.73 13.22
N THR A 2 25.55 -9.28 14.16
CA THR A 2 24.17 -9.69 13.92
C THR A 2 23.33 -8.41 13.91
N VAL A 3 22.87 -7.98 12.74
CA VAL A 3 21.89 -6.88 12.65
C VAL A 3 20.64 -7.41 13.32
N GLN A 4 20.29 -6.88 14.50
CA GLN A 4 18.97 -7.16 15.06
C GLN A 4 17.96 -6.59 14.07
N ASN A 5 17.14 -7.46 13.47
CA ASN A 5 16.14 -7.02 12.51
C ASN A 5 14.97 -6.43 13.30
N THR A 6 15.09 -5.16 13.66
CA THR A 6 14.05 -4.44 14.39
C THR A 6 12.81 -4.34 13.53
N LYS A 7 11.67 -4.71 14.13
CA LYS A 7 10.35 -4.53 13.52
C LYS A 7 10.16 -3.09 13.06
N LEU A 8 9.45 -2.93 11.96
CA LEU A 8 9.11 -1.63 11.43
C LEU A 8 8.12 -0.96 12.38
N ASP A 9 8.55 0.13 13.02
CA ASP A 9 7.69 0.90 13.91
C ASP A 9 7.01 2.04 13.15
N THR A 10 5.68 1.95 13.07
CA THR A 10 4.81 2.95 12.44
C THR A 10 3.81 3.54 13.44
N SER A 11 3.97 3.27 14.75
CA SER A 11 3.02 3.67 15.79
C SER A 11 2.88 5.18 15.96
N GLN A 12 3.90 5.94 15.57
CA GLN A 12 3.92 7.40 15.60
C GLN A 12 3.08 8.06 14.50
N TYR A 13 2.69 7.32 13.46
CA TYR A 13 1.90 7.85 12.34
C TYR A 13 0.42 7.68 12.63
N THR A 14 -0.16 8.70 13.27
CA THR A 14 -1.58 8.78 13.62
C THR A 14 -2.17 10.08 13.08
N GLY A 15 -3.01 9.98 12.06
CA GLY A 15 -3.29 11.09 11.14
C GLY A 15 -2.05 11.52 10.34
N SER A 16 -2.25 12.35 9.32
CA SER A 16 -1.14 12.86 8.51
C SER A 16 -1.25 14.36 8.32
N SER A 17 -0.14 15.05 8.51
CA SER A 17 -0.03 16.49 8.25
C SER A 17 0.72 16.80 6.95
N VAL A 18 1.44 15.80 6.43
CA VAL A 18 2.27 15.90 5.25
C VAL A 18 1.83 14.90 4.19
N PHE A 19 1.63 15.40 2.97
CA PHE A 19 1.31 14.60 1.79
C PHE A 19 2.41 14.76 0.75
N ILE A 20 2.96 13.63 0.29
CA ILE A 20 4.07 13.55 -0.66
C ILE A 20 3.50 13.12 -2.00
N ARG A 21 3.84 13.86 -3.06
CA ARG A 21 3.36 13.58 -4.41
C ARG A 21 4.05 12.34 -5.01
N LEU A 22 3.28 11.47 -5.64
CA LEU A 22 3.76 10.30 -6.41
C LEU A 22 3.74 10.58 -7.92
N GLU A 23 2.54 10.82 -8.45
CA GLU A 23 2.21 11.16 -9.84
C GLU A 23 1.37 12.45 -9.83
N PRO A 24 0.96 13.09 -10.96
CA PRO A 24 0.54 14.50 -10.96
C PRO A 24 -0.52 14.90 -9.94
N LYS A 25 -1.38 13.95 -9.51
CA LYS A 25 -2.45 14.18 -8.54
C LYS A 25 -2.49 13.19 -7.38
N SER A 26 -1.78 12.06 -7.48
CA SER A 26 -1.78 11.03 -6.42
C SER A 26 -0.76 11.38 -5.35
N VAL A 27 -1.12 11.12 -4.11
CA VAL A 27 -0.29 11.43 -2.95
C VAL A 27 -0.16 10.24 -2.02
N MET A 28 0.90 10.21 -1.24
CA MET A 28 1.07 9.31 -0.09
C MET A 28 1.31 10.12 1.17
N THR A 29 0.96 9.54 2.30
CA THR A 29 1.25 10.13 3.62
C THR A 29 2.71 9.92 4.01
N GLU A 30 3.13 10.65 5.04
CA GLU A 30 4.46 10.51 5.65
C GLU A 30 4.72 9.10 6.18
N GLY A 31 3.72 8.42 6.77
CA GLY A 31 3.85 7.04 7.22
C GLY A 31 4.15 6.08 6.08
N VAL A 32 3.43 6.21 4.95
CA VAL A 32 3.68 5.38 3.75
C VAL A 32 5.04 5.67 3.14
N ALA A 33 5.44 6.94 3.07
CA ALA A 33 6.75 7.32 2.57
C ALA A 33 7.89 6.76 3.44
N TYR A 34 7.72 6.74 4.76
CA TYR A 34 8.65 6.11 5.68
C TYR A 34 8.79 4.60 5.41
N ILE A 35 7.68 3.88 5.25
CA ILE A 35 7.70 2.45 4.89
C ILE A 35 8.43 2.25 3.55
N ALA A 36 8.09 3.04 2.54
CA ALA A 36 8.70 2.94 1.22
C ALA A 36 10.22 3.13 1.28
N HIS A 37 10.69 4.07 2.10
CA HIS A 37 12.12 4.31 2.32
C HIS A 37 12.79 3.17 3.10
N GLU A 38 12.28 2.84 4.28
CA GLU A 38 12.86 1.84 5.19
C GLU A 38 12.89 0.43 4.60
N MET A 39 11.88 0.10 3.78
CA MET A 39 11.72 -1.21 3.18
C MET A 39 12.21 -1.25 1.73
N LYS A 40 12.78 -0.15 1.22
CA LYS A 40 13.18 0.03 -0.19
C LYS A 40 12.07 -0.36 -1.16
N ALA A 41 10.84 0.02 -0.82
CA ALA A 41 9.59 -0.39 -1.45
C ALA A 41 8.90 0.76 -2.19
N HIS A 42 9.65 1.71 -2.74
CA HIS A 42 9.08 2.77 -3.60
C HIS A 42 8.34 2.21 -4.83
N TRP A 43 8.81 1.06 -5.33
CA TRP A 43 8.16 0.31 -6.41
C TRP A 43 6.72 -0.05 -6.03
N LEU A 44 6.47 -0.46 -4.78
CA LEU A 44 5.15 -0.89 -4.33
C LEU A 44 4.14 0.26 -4.41
N VAL A 45 4.54 1.45 -3.96
CA VAL A 45 3.66 2.61 -3.96
C VAL A 45 3.34 3.06 -5.40
N HIS A 46 4.33 2.96 -6.30
CA HIS A 46 4.11 3.24 -7.72
C HIS A 46 3.17 2.22 -8.36
N ASP A 47 3.38 0.92 -8.10
CA ASP A 47 2.54 -0.15 -8.63
C ASP A 47 1.10 -0.03 -8.13
N ILE A 48 0.89 0.33 -6.86
CA ILE A 48 -0.44 0.61 -6.29
C ILE A 48 -1.14 1.72 -7.08
N ASP A 49 -0.47 2.84 -7.32
CA ASP A 49 -1.03 3.96 -8.10
C ASP A 49 -1.39 3.53 -9.54
N VAL A 50 -0.48 2.81 -10.21
CA VAL A 50 -0.70 2.31 -11.57
C VAL A 50 -1.87 1.33 -11.61
N PHE A 51 -1.95 0.40 -10.66
CA PHE A 51 -3.00 -0.61 -10.63
C PHE A 51 -4.37 -0.03 -10.36
N ILE A 52 -4.46 0.94 -9.45
CA ILE A 52 -5.74 1.61 -9.18
C ILE A 52 -6.23 2.35 -10.41
N ARG A 53 -5.35 3.14 -11.04
CA ARG A 53 -5.73 3.96 -12.21
C ARG A 53 -6.12 3.14 -13.43
N ASN A 54 -5.49 1.99 -13.66
CA ASN A 54 -5.64 1.24 -14.91
C ASN A 54 -6.52 -0.02 -14.79
N TYR A 55 -6.60 -0.63 -13.62
CA TYR A 55 -7.28 -1.92 -13.45
C TYR A 55 -8.43 -1.84 -12.46
N VAL A 56 -8.18 -1.43 -11.21
CA VAL A 56 -9.19 -1.47 -10.15
C VAL A 56 -10.40 -0.59 -10.50
N LEU A 57 -10.15 0.61 -11.01
CA LEU A 57 -11.22 1.52 -11.45
C LEU A 57 -12.11 0.97 -12.57
N THR A 58 -11.58 0.05 -13.39
CA THR A 58 -12.37 -0.55 -14.49
C THR A 58 -13.27 -1.67 -14.00
N GLN A 59 -12.92 -2.30 -12.87
CA GLN A 59 -13.64 -3.43 -12.27
C GLN A 59 -14.66 -2.96 -11.22
N CYS A 60 -14.48 -1.76 -10.68
CA CYS A 60 -15.44 -1.11 -9.81
C CYS A 60 -16.68 -0.72 -10.62
N GLU A 61 -17.83 -1.36 -10.34
CA GLU A 61 -19.11 -0.71 -10.63
C GLU A 61 -19.09 0.67 -9.95
N LYS A 62 -19.66 1.70 -10.61
CA LYS A 62 -19.57 3.13 -10.26
C LYS A 62 -20.06 3.53 -8.83
N GLY A 63 -20.17 2.61 -7.89
CA GLY A 63 -20.60 2.80 -6.51
C GLY A 63 -19.59 2.41 -5.42
N SER A 64 -18.41 1.84 -5.72
CA SER A 64 -17.40 1.49 -4.70
C SER A 64 -16.60 2.69 -4.23
N GLY A 65 -17.26 3.64 -3.56
CA GLY A 65 -16.79 4.60 -2.53
C GLY A 65 -15.43 5.30 -2.62
N GLY A 66 -14.65 5.15 -3.70
CA GLY A 66 -13.28 5.61 -3.82
C GLY A 66 -12.29 4.97 -2.83
N PHE A 67 -12.67 3.97 -2.04
CA PHE A 67 -11.82 3.39 -0.97
C PHE A 67 -11.41 1.96 -1.26
N PHE A 68 -10.15 1.63 -0.97
CA PHE A 68 -9.56 0.31 -1.19
C PHE A 68 -8.64 -0.07 -0.03
N VAL A 69 -8.73 -1.34 0.37
CA VAL A 69 -7.75 -1.99 1.23
C VAL A 69 -6.76 -2.72 0.35
N VAL A 70 -5.49 -2.34 0.45
CA VAL A 70 -4.40 -2.91 -0.33
C VAL A 70 -3.50 -3.72 0.59
N THR A 71 -3.31 -4.99 0.26
CA THR A 71 -2.50 -5.90 1.08
C THR A 71 -1.38 -6.50 0.25
N LEU A 72 -0.13 -6.27 0.66
CA LEU A 72 1.02 -7.02 0.17
C LEU A 72 1.33 -8.14 1.16
N LYS A 73 1.20 -9.39 0.74
CA LYS A 73 1.46 -10.57 1.58
C LYS A 73 2.58 -11.41 0.96
N LYS A 74 3.50 -11.90 1.77
CA LYS A 74 4.53 -12.83 1.31
C LYS A 74 3.92 -14.09 0.69
N ASP A 75 4.49 -14.54 -0.41
CA ASP A 75 4.11 -15.77 -1.09
C ASP A 75 5.37 -16.58 -1.44
N GLY A 76 5.53 -17.72 -0.76
CA GLY A 76 6.76 -18.50 -0.81
C GLY A 76 7.98 -17.76 -0.23
N ASP A 77 9.18 -18.14 -0.68
CA ASP A 77 10.43 -17.65 -0.10
C ASP A 77 10.83 -16.25 -0.58
N LYS A 78 10.49 -15.91 -1.83
CA LYS A 78 10.94 -14.68 -2.49
C LYS A 78 9.82 -13.87 -3.14
N GLY A 79 8.63 -14.43 -3.23
CA GLY A 79 7.49 -13.81 -3.88
C GLY A 79 6.60 -13.06 -2.90
N ALA A 80 5.65 -12.35 -3.48
CA ALA A 80 4.58 -11.69 -2.74
C ALA A 80 3.36 -11.57 -3.62
N THR A 81 2.19 -11.48 -3.00
CA THR A 81 0.94 -11.22 -3.69
C THR A 81 0.37 -9.89 -3.19
N LEU A 82 0.05 -8.99 -4.11
CA LEU A 82 -0.62 -7.73 -3.85
C LEU A 82 -2.11 -7.86 -4.18
N THR A 83 -2.97 -7.62 -3.20
CA THR A 83 -4.43 -7.69 -3.35
C THR A 83 -5.09 -6.35 -3.11
N PHE A 84 -6.19 -6.11 -3.81
CA PHE A 84 -7.04 -4.93 -3.68
C PHE A 84 -8.47 -5.39 -3.36
N GLU A 85 -9.00 -4.86 -2.27
CA GLU A 85 -10.32 -5.14 -1.73
C GLU A 85 -11.07 -3.84 -1.43
N ASP A 86 -12.39 -3.90 -1.30
CA ASP A 86 -13.26 -2.75 -1.00
C ASP A 86 -13.30 -2.35 0.49
N GLY A 87 -12.73 -3.19 1.35
CA GLY A 87 -12.79 -3.06 2.82
C GLY A 87 -13.98 -3.74 3.50
N ASN A 88 -14.94 -4.27 2.73
CA ASN A 88 -16.02 -5.14 3.20
C ASN A 88 -15.84 -6.62 2.78
N GLY A 89 -14.68 -6.95 2.22
CA GLY A 89 -14.31 -8.30 1.81
C GLY A 89 -14.62 -8.62 0.34
N GLU A 90 -15.04 -7.63 -0.45
CA GLU A 90 -15.16 -7.78 -1.89
C GLU A 90 -13.80 -7.57 -2.56
N PHE A 91 -13.41 -8.54 -3.37
CA PHE A 91 -12.12 -8.58 -4.05
C PHE A 91 -12.21 -7.94 -5.43
N TYR A 92 -11.25 -7.07 -5.77
CA TYR A 92 -11.19 -6.43 -7.09
C TYR A 92 -10.05 -6.91 -7.96
N PHE A 93 -8.85 -7.03 -7.40
CA PHE A 93 -7.65 -7.28 -8.20
C PHE A 93 -6.55 -7.94 -7.37
N MET A 94 -5.74 -8.78 -8.03
CA MET A 94 -4.57 -9.43 -7.47
C MET A 94 -3.43 -9.39 -8.47
N HIS A 95 -2.24 -9.12 -7.98
CA HIS A 95 -1.01 -9.20 -8.75
C HIS A 95 0.03 -10.04 -8.00
N PRO A 96 0.43 -11.21 -8.54
CA PRO A 96 1.53 -11.99 -7.98
C PRO A 96 2.88 -11.42 -8.46
N TYR A 97 3.81 -11.27 -7.52
CA TYR A 97 5.22 -11.01 -7.76
C TYR A 97 6.02 -12.28 -7.52
N GLU A 98 6.71 -12.77 -8.54
CA GLU A 98 7.63 -13.91 -8.40
C GLU A 98 8.83 -13.60 -7.51
N TYR A 99 9.24 -12.33 -7.48
CA TYR A 99 10.36 -11.84 -6.70
C TYR A 99 10.10 -10.43 -6.18
N THR A 100 10.44 -10.18 -4.91
CA THR A 100 10.47 -8.83 -4.33
C THR A 100 11.63 -8.64 -3.37
N SER A 101 12.11 -7.40 -3.26
CA SER A 101 13.10 -6.99 -2.25
C SER A 101 12.47 -6.53 -0.94
N PHE A 102 11.15 -6.63 -0.77
CA PHE A 102 10.45 -6.22 0.45
C PHE A 102 10.83 -7.13 1.63
N ASP A 103 11.28 -6.53 2.75
CA ASP A 103 11.70 -7.29 3.93
C ASP A 103 10.51 -7.67 4.83
N PHE A 104 9.83 -8.78 4.49
CA PHE A 104 8.69 -9.26 5.27
C PHE A 104 8.99 -9.59 6.73
N SER A 105 10.25 -9.78 7.12
CA SER A 105 10.60 -10.11 8.50
C SER A 105 10.47 -8.93 9.46
N ARG A 106 10.41 -7.70 8.94
CA ARG A 106 10.20 -6.48 9.72
C ARG A 106 8.73 -6.08 9.87
N VAL A 107 7.80 -6.71 9.15
CA VAL A 107 6.35 -6.48 9.31
C VAL A 107 5.70 -7.65 10.04
N ASP A 108 4.54 -7.42 10.62
CA ASP A 108 3.78 -8.47 11.31
C ASP A 108 3.02 -9.35 10.32
N ASP A 109 2.85 -10.62 10.68
CA ASP A 109 2.18 -11.65 9.85
C ASP A 109 2.70 -11.76 8.40
N GLU A 110 3.94 -11.33 8.13
CA GLU A 110 4.52 -11.25 6.79
C GLU A 110 3.61 -10.52 5.80
N LYS A 111 2.93 -9.47 6.28
CA LYS A 111 1.88 -8.75 5.57
C LYS A 111 1.97 -7.25 5.84
N LEU A 112 1.89 -6.46 4.78
CA LEU A 112 1.71 -5.01 4.85
C LEU A 112 0.30 -4.66 4.35
N THR A 113 -0.45 -3.88 5.12
CA THR A 113 -1.76 -3.36 4.72
C THR A 113 -1.68 -1.84 4.63
N LEU A 114 -2.10 -1.31 3.48
CA LEU A 114 -2.24 0.11 3.20
C LEU A 114 -3.68 0.39 2.78
N TRP A 115 -4.16 1.60 3.05
CA TRP A 115 -5.45 2.07 2.58
C TRP A 115 -5.26 3.07 1.46
N VAL A 116 -6.20 3.08 0.54
CA VAL A 116 -6.23 4.03 -0.56
C VAL A 116 -7.61 4.64 -0.66
N GLN A 117 -7.68 5.96 -0.78
CA GLN A 117 -8.93 6.68 -0.90
C GLN A 117 -8.87 7.74 -2.00
N GLU A 118 -9.97 7.95 -2.71
CA GLU A 118 -10.12 9.05 -3.65
C GLU A 118 -9.99 10.39 -2.92
N ASN A 119 -9.16 11.28 -3.46
CA ASN A 119 -8.81 12.57 -2.84
C ASN A 119 -9.63 13.76 -3.35
N GLY A 120 -10.73 13.51 -4.06
CA GLY A 120 -11.66 14.54 -4.57
C GLY A 120 -11.15 15.33 -5.78
N ILE A 121 -9.93 15.07 -6.27
CA ILE A 121 -9.37 15.68 -7.49
C ILE A 121 -9.16 14.65 -8.61
N TYR A 122 -10.01 13.61 -8.64
CA TYR A 122 -9.94 12.47 -9.57
C TYR A 122 -8.62 11.70 -9.46
N SER A 123 -8.16 11.48 -8.23
CA SER A 123 -6.91 10.81 -7.92
C SER A 123 -6.97 10.23 -6.50
N TYR A 124 -5.85 9.74 -5.97
CA TYR A 124 -5.85 8.91 -4.77
C TYR A 124 -4.81 9.35 -3.75
N THR A 125 -5.16 9.12 -2.49
CA THR A 125 -4.26 9.22 -1.34
C THR A 125 -4.00 7.81 -0.82
N ILE A 126 -2.72 7.45 -0.68
CA ILE A 126 -2.26 6.18 -0.09
C ILE A 126 -1.79 6.47 1.34
N PHE A 127 -2.32 5.74 2.33
CA PHE A 127 -2.08 6.00 3.75
C PHE A 127 -2.09 4.73 4.58
N LEU A 128 -1.54 4.80 5.79
CA LEU A 128 -1.64 3.72 6.76
C LEU A 128 -3.05 3.65 7.35
N PRO A 129 -3.53 2.46 7.77
CA PRO A 129 -4.79 2.34 8.50
C PRO A 129 -4.89 3.22 9.75
N SER A 130 -3.75 3.50 10.41
CA SER A 130 -3.67 4.38 11.58
C SER A 130 -3.73 5.87 11.24
N GLU A 131 -3.61 6.23 9.96
CA GLU A 131 -3.61 7.62 9.47
C GLU A 131 -4.99 8.11 9.01
N TYR A 132 -6.01 7.24 9.02
CA TYR A 132 -7.40 7.57 8.71
C TYR A 132 -8.18 8.15 9.89
#